data_AF-A0A2P5LP91-F1
#
_entry.id   AF-A0A2P5LP91-F1
#
_cell.length_a   1.000
_cell.length_b   1.000
_cell.length_c   1.000
_cell.angle_alpha   90.00
_cell.angle_beta   90.00
_cell.angle_gamma   90.00
#
_symmetry.space_group_name_H-M   'P 1'
#
loop_
_entity.id
_entity.type
_entity.pdbx_description
1 polymer ?
#
loop_
_entity_poly.entity_id
_entity_poly.type
_entity_poly.pdbx_seq_one_letter_code
_entity_poly.pdbx_strand_id
1 'polypeptide(L)'
;MPINIPLLNQQTPQTVLKMINLEASQLSLPDSRELMWGAFGAYGVLQAIAQSFNHSLLGSLIYGVLSVVLLYGGTYGLLRVLKEDAKFQRTATALAIMSGLAALVYTILHLLFGIALPPPLPTEKLLRFLLFP
;
A
#
# COMPACT_ATOMS: atom_id res chain seq x y z
N MET A 1 2.43 46.53 9.38
CA MET A 1 2.07 46.45 7.95
C MET A 1 1.23 45.20 7.77
N PRO A 2 -0.07 45.28 7.43
CA PRO A 2 -0.92 44.10 7.33
C PRO A 2 -0.57 43.29 6.07
N ILE A 3 -0.35 41.99 6.27
CA ILE A 3 -0.10 40.99 5.22
C ILE A 3 -1.41 40.81 4.45
N ASN A 4 -1.41 41.27 3.20
CA ASN A 4 -2.53 41.12 2.27
C ASN A 4 -2.60 39.67 1.80
N ILE A 5 -3.44 38.86 2.44
CA ILE A 5 -3.72 37.49 2.00
C ILE A 5 -5.02 37.53 1.17
N PRO A 6 -4.97 37.39 -0.17
CA PRO A 6 -6.19 37.32 -0.98
C PRO A 6 -6.80 35.92 -0.86
N LEU A 7 -7.43 35.62 0.28
CA LEU A 7 -7.92 34.29 0.63
C LEU A 7 -9.45 34.13 0.53
N LEU A 8 -10.15 34.96 -0.26
CA LEU A 8 -11.61 35.01 -0.14
C LEU A 8 -12.44 35.20 -1.42
N ASN A 9 -11.97 34.83 -2.62
CA ASN A 9 -12.87 34.98 -3.78
C ASN A 9 -12.84 33.99 -4.94
N GLN A 10 -12.10 32.87 -4.91
CA GLN A 10 -12.22 31.85 -5.96
C GLN A 10 -12.06 30.43 -5.41
N GLN A 11 -13.10 29.95 -4.71
CA GLN A 11 -13.33 28.52 -4.51
C GLN A 11 -13.75 27.88 -5.83
N THR A 12 -12.81 27.75 -6.76
CA THR A 12 -12.99 26.84 -7.89
C THR A 12 -12.45 25.47 -7.52
N PRO A 13 -13.04 24.37 -8.03
CA PRO A 13 -12.53 23.01 -7.80
C PRO A 13 -11.07 22.85 -8.24
N GLN A 14 -10.60 23.71 -9.15
CA GLN A 14 -9.20 23.77 -9.57
C GLN A 14 -8.25 24.28 -8.46
N THR A 15 -8.71 25.17 -7.57
CA THR A 15 -7.91 25.62 -6.42
C THR A 15 -7.75 24.51 -5.39
N VAL A 16 -8.81 23.73 -5.13
CA VAL A 16 -8.76 22.56 -4.25
C VAL A 16 -7.84 21.48 -4.84
N LEU A 17 -7.94 21.20 -6.14
CA LEU A 17 -7.03 20.27 -6.81
C LEU A 17 -5.59 20.75 -6.77
N LYS A 18 -5.33 22.04 -6.94
CA LYS A 18 -3.99 22.62 -6.80
C LYS A 18 -3.47 22.52 -5.37
N MET A 19 -4.32 22.73 -4.36
CA MET A 19 -3.95 22.53 -2.95
C MET A 19 -3.62 21.07 -2.66
N ILE A 20 -4.45 20.11 -3.09
CA ILE A 20 -4.17 18.67 -2.94
C ILE A 20 -2.87 18.29 -3.64
N ASN A 21 -2.62 18.82 -4.84
CA ASN A 21 -1.41 18.51 -5.59
C ASN A 21 -0.17 19.18 -4.97
N LEU A 22 -0.32 20.36 -4.37
CA LEU A 22 0.74 21.04 -3.60
C LEU A 22 1.05 20.31 -2.30
N GLU A 23 0.04 19.86 -1.56
CA GLU A 23 0.21 19.03 -0.36
C GLU A 23 0.81 17.66 -0.70
N ALA A 24 0.34 17.01 -1.78
CA ALA A 24 0.92 15.76 -2.27
C ALA A 24 2.34 15.92 -2.87
N SER A 25 2.69 17.13 -3.32
CA SER A 25 4.04 17.46 -3.80
C SER A 25 5.01 17.77 -2.66
N GLN A 26 4.56 18.39 -1.58
CA GLN A 26 5.34 18.55 -0.35
C GLN A 26 5.44 17.24 0.44
N LEU A 27 4.39 16.42 0.37
CA LEU A 27 4.36 15.03 0.83
C LEU A 27 4.86 14.06 -0.26
N SER A 28 5.84 14.52 -1.06
CA SER A 28 6.53 13.60 -1.94
C SER A 28 7.37 12.66 -1.08
N LEU A 29 7.02 11.36 -1.12
CA LEU A 29 7.79 10.33 -0.43
C LEU A 29 9.29 10.53 -0.73
N PRO A 30 10.14 10.54 0.32
CA PRO A 30 11.56 10.80 0.15
C PRO A 30 12.16 9.85 -0.89
N ASP A 31 13.02 10.38 -1.75
CA ASP A 31 13.81 9.57 -2.68
C ASP A 31 14.98 8.94 -1.92
N SER A 32 14.63 8.05 -0.98
CA SER A 32 15.55 7.40 -0.05
C SER A 32 15.52 5.90 -0.26
N ARG A 33 16.68 5.37 -0.65
CA ARG A 33 16.88 3.93 -0.82
C ARG A 33 16.70 3.17 0.50
N GLU A 34 17.06 3.76 1.63
CA GLU A 34 16.86 3.15 2.96
C GLU A 34 15.38 3.01 3.30
N LEU A 35 14.59 4.06 3.03
CA LEU A 35 13.15 4.05 3.28
C LEU A 35 12.45 3.06 2.34
N MET A 36 12.88 2.97 1.08
CA MET A 36 12.38 1.99 0.12
C MET A 36 12.62 0.55 0.62
N TRP A 37 13.85 0.21 1.01
CA TRP A 37 14.14 -1.13 1.53
C TRP A 37 13.45 -1.42 2.86
N GLY A 38 13.33 -0.42 3.74
CA GLY A 38 12.55 -0.52 4.97
C GLY A 38 11.07 -0.84 4.69
N ALA A 39 10.47 -0.15 3.72
CA ALA A 39 9.09 -0.39 3.29
C ALA A 39 8.91 -1.79 2.67
N PHE A 40 9.84 -2.24 1.83
CA PHE A 40 9.80 -3.60 1.28
C PHE A 40 9.99 -4.66 2.36
N GLY A 41 10.89 -4.44 3.33
CA GLY A 41 11.08 -5.33 4.46
C GLY A 41 9.81 -5.45 5.30
N ALA A 42 9.20 -4.32 5.66
CA ALA A 42 7.93 -4.29 6.38
C ALA A 42 6.81 -4.97 5.60
N TYR A 43 6.69 -4.72 4.30
CA TYR A 43 5.72 -5.38 3.42
C TYR A 43 5.91 -6.90 3.40
N GLY A 44 7.14 -7.38 3.20
CA GLY A 44 7.44 -8.80 3.17
C GLY A 44 7.13 -9.50 4.50
N VAL A 45 7.45 -8.86 5.62
CA VAL A 45 7.12 -9.36 6.96
C VAL A 45 5.59 -9.41 7.16
N LEU A 46 4.87 -8.34 6.80
CA LEU A 46 3.41 -8.31 6.91
C LEU A 46 2.75 -9.38 6.03
N GLN A 47 3.26 -9.63 4.84
CA GLN A 47 2.78 -10.73 4.00
C GLN A 47 3.07 -12.11 4.60
N ALA A 48 4.25 -12.31 5.20
CA ALA A 48 4.57 -13.56 5.88
C ALA A 48 3.68 -13.78 7.12
N ILE A 49 3.35 -12.72 7.86
CA ILE A 49 2.41 -12.77 8.98
C ILE A 49 1.00 -13.07 8.48
N ALA A 50 0.52 -12.36 7.46
CA ALA A 50 -0.79 -12.61 6.87
C ALA A 50 -0.95 -14.06 6.40
N GLN A 51 0.13 -14.66 5.89
CA GLN A 51 0.09 -16.00 5.33
C GLN A 51 0.41 -17.13 6.31
N SER A 52 0.94 -16.82 7.50
CA SER A 52 1.17 -17.82 8.55
C SER A 52 -0.14 -18.35 9.16
N PHE A 53 -1.26 -17.63 8.99
CA PHE A 53 -2.58 -18.11 9.42
C PHE A 53 -3.10 -19.28 8.58
N ASN A 54 -2.66 -19.40 7.32
CA ASN A 54 -3.19 -20.39 6.37
C ASN A 54 -2.15 -21.42 5.91
N HIS A 55 -0.86 -21.18 6.14
CA HIS A 55 0.25 -22.00 5.64
C HIS A 55 1.29 -22.27 6.72
N SER A 56 2.18 -23.25 6.46
CA SER A 56 3.35 -23.49 7.32
C SER A 56 4.26 -22.25 7.38
N LEU A 57 4.97 -22.09 8.49
CA LEU A 57 5.89 -20.96 8.71
C LEU A 57 6.92 -20.79 7.59
N LEU A 58 7.43 -21.91 7.05
CA LEU A 58 8.35 -21.88 5.92
C LEU A 58 7.65 -21.43 4.62
N GLY A 59 6.43 -21.92 4.37
CA GLY A 59 5.63 -21.49 3.23
C GLY A 59 5.25 -20.00 3.28
N SER A 60 4.94 -19.48 4.47
CA SER A 60 4.58 -18.07 4.62
C SER A 60 5.78 -17.13 4.45
N LEU A 61 6.97 -17.53 4.91
CA LEU A 61 8.21 -16.79 4.64
C LEU A 61 8.53 -16.74 3.15
N ILE A 62 8.41 -17.88 2.44
CA ILE A 62 8.59 -17.92 0.98
C ILE A 62 7.59 -16.98 0.30
N TYR A 63 6.33 -17.00 0.73
CA TYR A 63 5.29 -16.13 0.18
C TYR A 63 5.63 -14.64 0.38
N GLY A 64 6.09 -14.26 1.57
CA GLY A 64 6.53 -12.89 1.86
C GLY A 64 7.69 -12.44 0.97
N VAL A 65 8.72 -13.28 0.82
CA VAL A 65 9.88 -12.98 -0.04
C VAL A 65 9.47 -12.87 -1.51
N LEU A 66 8.68 -13.82 -2.02
CA LEU A 66 8.19 -13.78 -3.41
C LEU A 66 7.33 -12.54 -3.67
N SER A 67 6.50 -12.14 -2.70
CA SER A 67 5.69 -10.93 -2.81
C SER A 67 6.55 -9.68 -2.98
N VAL A 68 7.64 -9.56 -2.21
CA VAL A 68 8.61 -8.46 -2.33
C VAL A 68 9.28 -8.48 -3.70
N VAL A 69 9.75 -9.65 -4.16
CA VAL A 69 10.42 -9.79 -5.47
C VAL A 69 9.49 -9.43 -6.61
N LEU A 70 8.23 -9.90 -6.57
CA LEU A 70 7.23 -9.59 -7.58
C LEU A 70 6.88 -8.10 -7.58
N LEU A 71 6.72 -7.49 -6.41
CA LEU A 71 6.40 -6.07 -6.31
C LEU A 71 7.58 -5.21 -6.81
N TYR A 72 8.80 -5.51 -6.39
CA TYR A 72 10.00 -4.82 -6.85
C TYR A 72 10.20 -4.98 -8.37
N GLY A 73 10.21 -6.22 -8.85
CA GLY A 73 10.45 -6.55 -10.26
C GLY A 73 9.34 -6.03 -11.17
N GLY A 74 8.08 -6.15 -10.74
CA GLY A 74 6.93 -5.61 -11.45
C GLY A 74 6.97 -4.09 -11.54
N THR A 75 7.28 -3.41 -10.43
CA THR A 75 7.42 -1.94 -10.43
C THR A 75 8.58 -1.49 -11.31
N TYR A 76 9.72 -2.18 -11.24
CA TYR A 76 10.89 -1.89 -12.06
C TYR A 76 10.58 -2.09 -13.55
N GLY A 77 10.02 -3.24 -13.91
CA GLY A 77 9.65 -3.56 -15.29
C GLY A 77 8.64 -2.57 -15.87
N LEU A 78 7.62 -2.20 -15.09
CA LEU A 78 6.61 -1.23 -15.53
C LEU A 78 7.22 0.15 -15.78
N LEU A 79 8.02 0.67 -14.84
CA LEU A 79 8.62 2.00 -14.99
C LEU A 79 9.67 2.02 -16.11
N ARG A 80 10.35 0.90 -16.35
CA ARG A 80 11.28 0.76 -17.47
C ARG A 80 10.56 0.85 -18.81
N VAL A 81 9.40 0.20 -18.94
CA VAL A 81 8.54 0.27 -20.14
C VAL A 81 8.02 1.70 -20.35
N LEU A 82 7.66 2.39 -19.27
CA LEU A 82 7.19 3.78 -19.29
C LEU A 82 8.32 4.82 -19.46
N LYS A 83 9.59 4.39 -19.44
CA LYS A 83 10.78 5.26 -19.45
C LYS A 83 10.82 6.27 -18.30
N GLU A 84 10.24 5.91 -17.16
CA GLU A 84 10.18 6.73 -15.95
C GLU A 84 11.06 6.17 -14.82
N ASP A 85 12.23 5.63 -15.16
CA ASP A 85 13.16 5.00 -14.21
C ASP A 85 13.52 5.92 -13.02
N ALA A 86 13.53 7.23 -13.24
CA ALA A 86 13.80 8.24 -12.22
C ALA A 86 12.76 8.26 -11.08
N LYS A 87 11.55 7.75 -11.31
CA LYS A 87 10.49 7.69 -10.29
C LYS A 87 10.49 6.37 -9.52
N PHE A 88 11.44 5.46 -9.79
CA PHE A 88 11.43 4.11 -9.26
C PHE A 88 11.37 4.06 -7.74
N GLN A 89 12.29 4.72 -7.05
CA GLN A 89 12.37 4.62 -5.59
C GLN A 89 11.09 5.16 -4.93
N ARG A 90 10.60 6.32 -5.36
CA ARG A 90 9.35 6.91 -4.86
C ARG A 90 8.13 6.01 -5.11
N THR A 91 7.97 5.49 -6.32
CA THR A 91 6.84 4.64 -6.70
C THR A 91 6.90 3.29 -6.00
N ALA A 92 8.07 2.65 -5.96
CA ALA A 92 8.30 1.37 -5.30
C ALA A 92 8.02 1.46 -3.80
N THR A 93 8.48 2.55 -3.17
CA THR A 93 8.19 2.85 -1.77
C THR A 93 6.70 3.02 -1.52
N ALA A 94 6.01 3.84 -2.33
CA ALA A 94 4.58 4.06 -2.19
C ALA A 94 3.79 2.76 -2.32
N LEU A 95 4.13 1.93 -3.31
CA LEU A 95 3.51 0.64 -3.53
C LEU A 95 3.78 -0.33 -2.38
N ALA A 96 5.02 -0.38 -1.85
CA ALA A 96 5.36 -1.22 -0.71
C ALA A 96 4.59 -0.81 0.55
N ILE A 97 4.49 0.49 0.84
CA ILE A 97 3.71 1.00 1.99
C ILE A 97 2.23 0.66 1.82
N MET A 98 1.63 0.95 0.66
CA MET A 98 0.22 0.68 0.41
C MET A 98 -0.11 -0.81 0.48
N SER A 99 0.76 -1.65 -0.08
CA SER A 99 0.59 -3.11 -0.04
C SER A 99 0.79 -3.65 1.38
N GLY A 100 1.72 -3.07 2.16
CA GLY A 100 1.89 -3.39 3.58
C GLY A 100 0.66 -3.03 4.40
N LEU A 101 0.10 -1.84 4.21
CA LEU A 101 -1.14 -1.42 4.86
C LEU A 101 -2.30 -2.36 4.50
N ALA A 102 -2.43 -2.76 3.24
CA ALA A 102 -3.45 -3.72 2.83
C ALA A 102 -3.28 -5.08 3.52
N ALA A 103 -2.05 -5.60 3.61
CA ALA A 103 -1.75 -6.85 4.33
C ALA A 103 -2.05 -6.74 5.84
N LEU A 104 -1.78 -5.59 6.45
CA LEU A 104 -2.11 -5.31 7.85
C LEU A 104 -3.61 -5.27 8.07
N VAL A 105 -4.37 -4.57 7.22
CA VAL A 105 -5.84 -4.53 7.28
C VAL A 105 -6.42 -5.92 7.10
N TYR A 106 -5.92 -6.70 6.13
CA TYR A 106 -6.32 -8.09 5.94
C TYR A 106 -6.07 -8.92 7.21
N THR A 107 -4.89 -8.78 7.83
CA THR A 107 -4.55 -9.50 9.05
C THR A 107 -5.48 -9.15 10.20
N ILE A 108 -5.74 -7.86 10.42
CA ILE A 108 -6.68 -7.40 11.46
C ILE A 108 -8.08 -7.95 11.18
N LEU A 109 -8.54 -7.88 9.94
CA LEU A 109 -9.86 -8.37 9.55
C LEU A 109 -9.98 -9.88 9.75
N HIS A 110 -8.93 -10.62 9.39
CA HIS A 110 -8.84 -12.06 9.60
C HIS A 110 -8.88 -12.42 11.08
N LEU A 111 -8.19 -11.67 11.95
CA LEU A 111 -8.25 -11.85 13.40
C LEU A 111 -9.65 -11.53 13.97
N LEU A 112 -10.25 -10.42 13.56
CA LEU A 112 -11.58 -10.02 14.04
C LEU A 112 -12.65 -11.05 13.65
N PHE A 113 -12.67 -11.49 12.39
CA PHE A 113 -13.63 -12.51 11.96
C PHE A 113 -13.27 -13.92 12.42
N GLY A 114 -11.99 -14.24 12.60
CA GLY A 114 -11.56 -15.52 13.17
C GLY A 114 -11.98 -15.68 14.63
N ILE A 115 -12.12 -14.58 15.38
CA ILE A 115 -12.63 -14.58 16.76
C ILE A 115 -14.17 -14.52 16.78
N ALA A 116 -14.78 -13.76 15.86
CA ALA A 116 -16.23 -13.53 15.85
C ALA A 116 -17.05 -14.66 15.20
N LEU A 117 -16.46 -15.48 14.33
CA LEU A 117 -17.13 -16.59 13.65
C LEU A 117 -16.43 -17.92 14.00
N PRO A 118 -17.12 -18.88 14.64
CA PRO A 118 -16.52 -20.18 14.94
C PRO A 118 -16.14 -20.93 13.63
N PRO A 119 -15.00 -21.62 13.57
CA PRO A 119 -14.51 -22.25 12.34
C PRO A 119 -15.30 -23.53 11.98
N PRO A 120 -15.47 -23.90 10.69
CA PRO A 120 -15.06 -23.20 9.47
C PRO A 120 -16.29 -22.77 8.65
N LEU A 121 -16.60 -21.49 8.62
CA LEU A 121 -17.36 -20.93 7.49
C LEU A 121 -16.34 -20.41 6.47
N PRO A 122 -16.41 -20.89 5.21
CA PRO A 122 -15.47 -20.50 4.16
C PRO A 122 -15.64 -19.00 3.89
N THR A 123 -14.77 -18.21 4.49
CA THR A 123 -14.69 -16.75 4.38
C THR A 123 -14.57 -16.31 2.91
N GLU A 124 -13.99 -17.14 2.04
CA GLU A 124 -14.01 -16.94 0.59
C GLU A 124 -15.42 -16.91 0.00
N LYS A 125 -16.34 -17.77 0.48
CA LYS A 125 -17.72 -17.81 -0.04
C LYS A 125 -18.53 -16.61 0.43
N LEU A 126 -18.31 -16.14 1.66
CA LEU A 126 -18.97 -14.96 2.20
C LEU A 126 -18.49 -13.67 1.54
N LEU A 127 -17.17 -13.50 1.35
CA LEU A 127 -16.61 -12.35 0.63
C LEU A 127 -17.09 -12.30 -0.82
N ARG A 128 -17.18 -13.45 -1.49
CA ARG A 128 -17.65 -13.52 -2.88
C ARG A 128 -19.14 -13.22 -3.01
N PHE A 129 -19.96 -13.64 -2.04
CA PHE A 129 -21.40 -13.33 -1.99
C PHE A 129 -21.67 -11.84 -1.72
N LEU A 130 -20.84 -11.18 -0.92
CA LEU A 130 -21.02 -9.77 -0.56
C LEU A 130 -20.50 -8.80 -1.63
N LEU A 131 -19.48 -9.21 -2.39
CA LEU A 131 -18.86 -8.38 -3.44
C LEU A 131 -19.48 -8.61 -4.84
N PHE A 132 -20.20 -9.71 -5.05
CA PHE A 132 -20.90 -10.02 -6.30
C PHE A 132 -22.27 -10.67 -6.00
N PRO A 133 -23.35 -9.88 -5.84
CA PRO A 133 -24.69 -10.42 -5.66
C PRO A 133 -25.23 -11.07 -6.94
#